data_AF-A0A949DTM1-F1
#
_entry.id   AF-A0A949DTM1-F1
#
_cell.length_a   1.000
_cell.length_b   1.000
_cell.length_c   1.000
_cell.angle_alpha   90.00
_cell.angle_beta   90.00
_cell.angle_gamma   90.00
#
_symmetry.space_group_name_H-M   'P 1'
#
loop_
_entity.id
_entity.type
_entity.pdbx_description
1 polymer ?
#
loop_
_entity_poly.entity_id
_entity_poly.type
_entity_poly.pdbx_seq_one_letter_code
_entity_poly.pdbx_strand_id
1 'polypeptide(L)'
;MKNFFLVLLASFFFCSLLTDSLAEQKVVQGTKEEARAMIENAAVWFQKYGKEKTLTEITLAGSEKKGEFINHDLYIFAYDFNGVVLAHGANPKLVGKNLYDFQDADGRYLIRGLIDTAQKGSGWYYYKWSNPISKKIEDKMAYVLKIDDGIWIGAGVYGREVQEKVKVRIGIFKLFDQALYDESLRGIMDQLEEDGLGADTATFMIENAMNSYVKAEELVHKLAMARMDLIVSLGTQASVIVTKAIKDVPVVFSVVYDPVEAGIVEDWEKPGHNATGTSTKIPMENIFNTLKEMAPVNKLAVIYTPGEKIPRRSFRHCRQWTKKNYRLR
;
A
#
# COMPACT_ATOMS: atom_id res chain seq x y z
N MET A 1 -15.45 58.84 -50.23
CA MET A 1 -14.31 58.16 -49.56
C MET A 1 -14.48 58.20 -48.04
N LYS A 2 -15.53 57.55 -47.50
CA LYS A 2 -15.74 57.31 -46.05
C LYS A 2 -16.42 55.94 -45.83
N ASN A 3 -16.15 55.01 -46.73
CA ASN A 3 -16.43 53.58 -46.60
C ASN A 3 -15.08 52.92 -46.37
N PHE A 4 -14.87 52.22 -45.24
CA PHE A 4 -14.15 50.92 -45.20
C PHE A 4 -13.90 50.33 -43.80
N PHE A 5 -14.35 50.93 -42.68
CA PHE A 5 -13.92 50.47 -41.34
C PHE A 5 -15.03 50.09 -40.35
N LEU A 6 -16.23 49.71 -40.82
CA LEU A 6 -17.32 49.34 -39.90
C LEU A 6 -18.00 47.98 -40.18
N VAL A 7 -17.37 47.07 -40.92
CA VAL A 7 -17.96 45.75 -41.25
C VAL A 7 -17.15 44.56 -40.69
N LEU A 8 -16.08 44.77 -39.92
CA LEU A 8 -15.17 43.70 -39.51
C LEU A 8 -15.14 43.35 -38.01
N LEU A 9 -16.14 43.79 -37.23
CA LEU A 9 -16.21 43.52 -35.78
C LEU A 9 -17.47 42.79 -35.30
N ALA A 10 -18.36 42.39 -36.21
CA ALA A 10 -19.57 41.63 -35.89
C ALA A 10 -19.58 40.19 -36.46
N SER A 11 -18.42 39.68 -36.89
CA SER A 11 -18.28 38.33 -37.44
C SER A 11 -17.27 37.44 -36.71
N PHE A 12 -16.75 37.90 -35.55
CA PHE A 12 -15.85 37.11 -34.69
C PHE A 12 -16.46 36.74 -33.33
N PHE A 13 -17.75 37.05 -33.10
CA PHE A 13 -18.44 36.73 -31.85
C PHE A 13 -19.61 35.74 -32.02
N PHE A 14 -19.66 35.04 -33.15
CA PHE A 14 -20.74 34.07 -33.45
C PHE A 14 -20.21 32.75 -34.04
N CYS A 15 -18.99 32.37 -33.69
CA CYS A 15 -18.42 31.07 -34.06
C CYS A 15 -17.42 30.56 -33.00
N SER A 16 -17.83 30.53 -31.74
CA SER A 16 -17.11 29.85 -30.66
C SER A 16 -18.01 29.11 -29.67
N LEU A 17 -19.32 29.01 -29.94
CA LEU A 17 -20.30 28.31 -29.09
C LEU A 17 -20.87 27.03 -29.75
N LEU A 18 -20.08 26.36 -30.58
CA LEU A 18 -20.34 24.99 -31.02
C LEU A 18 -19.11 24.10 -30.81
N THR A 19 -18.39 24.36 -29.72
CA THR A 19 -17.70 23.29 -29.01
C THR A 19 -18.43 23.09 -27.69
N ASP A 20 -19.70 22.71 -27.77
CA ASP A 20 -20.19 21.67 -26.87
C ASP A 20 -19.37 20.42 -27.19
N SER A 21 -18.11 20.42 -26.73
CA SER A 21 -17.35 19.20 -26.62
C SER A 21 -18.22 18.33 -25.74
N LEU A 22 -18.78 17.29 -26.36
CA LEU A 22 -19.40 16.13 -25.75
C LEU A 22 -18.93 16.03 -24.29
N ALA A 23 -19.72 16.58 -23.38
CA ALA A 23 -19.50 16.34 -21.98
C ALA A 23 -19.60 14.82 -21.88
N GLU A 24 -18.46 14.18 -21.71
CA GLU A 24 -18.35 12.74 -21.51
C GLU A 24 -19.38 12.43 -20.45
N GLN A 25 -20.49 11.79 -20.86
CA GLN A 25 -21.59 11.46 -19.99
C GLN A 25 -20.93 10.69 -18.85
N LYS A 26 -20.79 11.30 -17.67
CA LYS A 26 -20.20 10.64 -16.50
C LYS A 26 -21.02 9.38 -16.28
N VAL A 27 -20.52 8.24 -16.73
CA VAL A 27 -21.13 6.95 -16.50
C VAL A 27 -21.19 6.82 -14.98
N VAL A 28 -22.40 6.83 -14.43
CA VAL A 28 -22.60 6.62 -12.99
C VAL A 28 -22.23 5.16 -12.73
N GLN A 29 -21.04 4.96 -12.18
CA GLN A 29 -20.52 3.66 -11.73
C GLN A 29 -20.96 3.44 -10.28
N GLY A 30 -21.24 2.19 -9.91
CA GLY A 30 -21.55 1.85 -8.54
C GLY A 30 -20.33 1.91 -7.61
N THR A 31 -20.57 2.17 -6.32
CA THR A 31 -19.51 2.27 -5.30
C THR A 31 -19.31 0.98 -4.50
N LYS A 32 -18.21 0.91 -3.73
CA LYS A 32 -17.92 -0.23 -2.84
C LYS A 32 -19.00 -0.42 -1.78
N GLU A 33 -19.53 0.68 -1.25
CA GLU A 33 -20.60 0.70 -0.25
C GLU A 33 -21.89 0.16 -0.84
N GLU A 34 -22.25 0.58 -2.06
CA GLU A 34 -23.44 0.09 -2.77
C GLU A 34 -23.33 -1.39 -3.10
N ALA A 35 -22.15 -1.86 -3.55
CA ALA A 35 -21.91 -3.27 -3.81
C ALA A 35 -22.08 -4.12 -2.54
N ARG A 36 -21.54 -3.65 -1.41
CA ARG A 36 -21.68 -4.34 -0.11
C ARG A 36 -23.12 -4.34 0.37
N ALA A 37 -23.82 -3.21 0.30
CA ALA A 37 -25.22 -3.11 0.68
C ALA A 37 -26.11 -4.05 -0.16
N MET A 38 -25.83 -4.16 -1.47
CA MET A 38 -26.54 -5.09 -2.36
C MET A 38 -26.35 -6.56 -1.92
N ILE A 39 -25.14 -6.94 -1.50
CA ILE A 39 -24.85 -8.28 -0.98
C ILE A 39 -25.55 -8.53 0.35
N GLU A 40 -25.50 -7.57 1.28
CA GLU A 40 -26.16 -7.67 2.58
C GLU A 40 -27.68 -7.82 2.43
N ASN A 41 -28.29 -7.07 1.49
CA ASN A 41 -29.69 -7.21 1.13
C ASN A 41 -30.00 -8.61 0.57
N ALA A 42 -29.15 -9.17 -0.29
CA ALA A 42 -29.34 -10.53 -0.81
C ALA A 42 -29.16 -11.60 0.27
N ALA A 43 -28.27 -11.41 1.24
CA ALA A 43 -28.14 -12.30 2.38
C ALA A 43 -29.42 -12.30 3.25
N VAL A 44 -29.99 -11.12 3.52
CA VAL A 44 -31.28 -10.99 4.22
C VAL A 44 -32.41 -11.66 3.41
N TRP A 45 -32.44 -11.46 2.10
CA TRP A 45 -33.42 -12.10 1.22
C TRP A 45 -33.30 -13.62 1.25
N PHE A 46 -32.08 -14.15 1.23
CA PHE A 46 -31.80 -15.58 1.37
C PHE A 46 -32.33 -16.14 2.69
N GLN A 47 -32.11 -15.46 3.80
CA GLN A 47 -32.64 -15.90 5.10
C GLN A 47 -34.17 -15.88 5.14
N LYS A 48 -34.80 -14.88 4.49
CA LYS A 48 -36.25 -14.70 4.51
C LYS A 48 -37.00 -15.63 3.55
N TYR A 49 -36.44 -15.90 2.38
CA TYR A 49 -37.14 -16.52 1.26
C TYR A 49 -36.50 -17.82 0.75
N GLY A 50 -35.30 -18.15 1.22
CA GLY A 50 -34.58 -19.37 0.86
C GLY A 50 -33.82 -19.30 -0.46
N LYS A 51 -32.95 -20.30 -0.66
CA LYS A 51 -31.97 -20.37 -1.76
C LYS A 51 -32.59 -20.22 -3.15
N GLU A 52 -33.57 -21.05 -3.49
CA GLU A 52 -34.13 -21.09 -4.86
C GLU A 52 -34.72 -19.75 -5.28
N LYS A 53 -35.49 -19.11 -4.38
CA LYS A 53 -36.12 -17.83 -4.65
C LYS A 53 -35.07 -16.73 -4.80
N THR A 54 -34.04 -16.70 -3.94
CA THR A 54 -32.95 -15.72 -4.06
C THR A 54 -32.18 -15.86 -5.38
N LEU A 55 -31.80 -17.08 -5.76
CA LEU A 55 -31.05 -17.33 -7.00
C LEU A 55 -31.86 -16.95 -8.25
N THR A 56 -33.18 -17.21 -8.21
CA THR A 56 -34.11 -16.83 -9.28
C THR A 56 -34.18 -15.30 -9.41
N GLU A 57 -34.39 -14.58 -8.31
CA GLU A 57 -34.47 -13.12 -8.31
C GLU A 57 -33.17 -12.45 -8.79
N ILE A 58 -32.00 -12.96 -8.37
CA ILE A 58 -30.70 -12.47 -8.86
C ILE A 58 -30.59 -12.62 -10.37
N THR A 59 -31.01 -13.77 -10.90
CA THR A 59 -30.90 -14.07 -12.35
C THR A 59 -31.92 -13.26 -13.17
N LEU A 60 -33.14 -13.09 -12.65
CA LEU A 60 -34.18 -12.26 -13.27
C LEU A 60 -33.76 -10.79 -13.29
N ALA A 61 -33.19 -10.28 -12.20
CA ALA A 61 -32.77 -8.88 -12.14
C ALA A 61 -31.78 -8.52 -13.25
N GLY A 62 -30.89 -9.45 -13.59
CA GLY A 62 -29.98 -9.30 -14.71
C GLY A 62 -30.60 -9.37 -16.09
N SER A 63 -31.60 -10.24 -16.25
CA SER A 63 -32.29 -10.47 -17.52
C SER A 63 -33.24 -9.33 -17.88
N GLU A 64 -33.97 -8.84 -16.88
CA GLU A 64 -34.99 -7.79 -17.04
C GLU A 64 -34.43 -6.37 -16.81
N LYS A 65 -33.19 -6.26 -16.35
CA LYS A 65 -32.56 -4.98 -15.97
C LYS A 65 -33.38 -4.20 -14.93
N LYS A 66 -33.99 -4.92 -13.99
CA LYS A 66 -34.89 -4.36 -12.98
C LYS A 66 -34.80 -5.17 -11.67
N GLY A 67 -35.06 -4.55 -10.53
CA GLY A 67 -35.11 -5.23 -9.24
C GLY A 67 -33.95 -4.85 -8.32
N GLU A 68 -33.91 -5.44 -7.13
CA GLU A 68 -33.04 -5.01 -6.02
C GLU A 68 -31.57 -5.47 -6.16
N PHE A 69 -31.28 -6.40 -7.08
CA PHE A 69 -29.96 -7.02 -7.26
C PHE A 69 -29.23 -6.57 -8.54
N ILE A 70 -29.66 -5.44 -9.11
CA ILE A 70 -28.97 -4.76 -10.20
C ILE A 70 -29.07 -3.25 -10.01
N ASN A 71 -27.95 -2.55 -10.15
CA ASN A 71 -27.91 -1.08 -10.14
C ASN A 71 -26.74 -0.61 -11.00
N HIS A 72 -27.01 0.11 -12.08
CA HIS A 72 -25.99 0.51 -13.06
C HIS A 72 -25.11 -0.67 -13.53
N ASP A 73 -23.82 -0.67 -13.20
CA ASP A 73 -22.86 -1.74 -13.47
C ASP A 73 -22.74 -2.79 -12.35
N LEU A 74 -23.38 -2.56 -11.19
CA LEU A 74 -23.46 -3.51 -10.08
C LEU A 74 -24.49 -4.60 -10.35
N TYR A 75 -24.11 -5.82 -10.01
CA TYR A 75 -24.96 -7.01 -10.05
C TYR A 75 -24.43 -8.06 -9.08
N ILE A 76 -25.33 -8.91 -8.60
CA ILE A 76 -24.94 -10.07 -7.79
C ILE A 76 -24.60 -11.26 -8.68
N PHE A 77 -23.58 -12.01 -8.30
CA PHE A 77 -23.29 -13.35 -8.77
C PHE A 77 -23.22 -14.31 -7.58
N ALA A 78 -23.69 -15.54 -7.78
CA ALA A 78 -23.74 -16.57 -6.77
C ALA A 78 -23.10 -17.86 -7.29
N TYR A 79 -22.32 -18.52 -6.47
CA TYR A 79 -21.59 -19.74 -6.80
C TYR A 79 -21.65 -20.73 -5.65
N ASP A 80 -21.44 -22.00 -5.97
CA ASP A 80 -21.04 -22.99 -4.97
C ASP A 80 -19.52 -22.96 -4.75
N PHE A 81 -19.04 -23.74 -3.78
CA PHE A 81 -17.61 -23.86 -3.46
C PHE A 81 -16.82 -24.76 -4.43
N ASN A 82 -17.47 -25.35 -5.44
CA ASN A 82 -16.81 -26.07 -6.53
C ASN A 82 -16.64 -25.20 -7.79
N GLY A 83 -17.04 -23.93 -7.72
CA GLY A 83 -16.95 -22.97 -8.83
C GLY A 83 -18.10 -23.04 -9.83
N VAL A 84 -19.20 -23.71 -9.51
CA VAL A 84 -20.42 -23.73 -10.35
C VAL A 84 -21.21 -22.45 -10.13
N VAL A 85 -21.59 -21.79 -11.22
CA VAL A 85 -22.42 -20.57 -11.21
C VAL A 85 -23.86 -20.96 -10.88
N LEU A 86 -24.37 -20.48 -9.74
CA LEU A 86 -25.74 -20.71 -9.29
C LEU A 86 -26.71 -19.60 -9.75
N ALA A 87 -26.23 -18.35 -9.82
CA ALA A 87 -26.95 -17.20 -10.37
C ALA A 87 -25.98 -16.14 -10.87
N HIS A 88 -26.36 -15.36 -11.89
CA HIS A 88 -25.50 -14.28 -12.40
C HIS A 88 -26.31 -13.11 -12.96
N GLY A 89 -26.41 -12.03 -12.18
CA GLY A 89 -27.22 -10.84 -12.46
C GLY A 89 -26.73 -9.94 -13.61
N ALA A 90 -25.68 -10.33 -14.35
CA ALA A 90 -25.31 -9.65 -15.59
C ALA A 90 -25.24 -10.57 -16.82
N ASN A 91 -25.16 -11.88 -16.61
CA ASN A 91 -24.93 -12.84 -17.68
C ASN A 91 -25.55 -14.20 -17.30
N PRO A 92 -26.87 -14.34 -17.43
CA PRO A 92 -27.60 -15.56 -17.10
C PRO A 92 -27.09 -16.80 -17.83
N LYS A 93 -26.43 -16.64 -18.99
CA LYS A 93 -25.86 -17.75 -19.79
C LYS A 93 -24.69 -18.46 -19.08
N LEU A 94 -24.20 -17.93 -17.96
CA LEU A 94 -23.19 -18.58 -17.14
C LEU A 94 -23.77 -19.57 -16.14
N VAL A 95 -25.05 -19.46 -15.79
CA VAL A 95 -25.70 -20.34 -14.80
C VAL A 95 -25.55 -21.80 -15.22
N GLY A 96 -25.09 -22.64 -14.29
CA GLY A 96 -24.80 -24.06 -14.49
C GLY A 96 -23.40 -24.37 -15.03
N LYS A 97 -22.62 -23.38 -15.46
CA LYS A 97 -21.21 -23.60 -15.87
C LYS A 97 -20.31 -23.65 -14.66
N ASN A 98 -19.25 -24.45 -14.75
CA ASN A 98 -18.16 -24.43 -13.78
C ASN A 98 -17.03 -23.51 -14.29
N LEU A 99 -16.65 -22.52 -13.50
CA LEU A 99 -15.62 -21.54 -13.80
C LEU A 99 -14.40 -21.64 -12.86
N TYR A 100 -14.27 -22.73 -12.08
CA TYR A 100 -13.19 -22.95 -11.12
C TYR A 100 -11.80 -22.77 -11.74
N ASP A 101 -11.61 -23.25 -12.97
CA ASP A 101 -10.34 -23.17 -13.70
C ASP A 101 -10.27 -22.01 -14.70
N PHE A 102 -11.28 -21.13 -14.71
CA PHE A 102 -11.27 -19.98 -15.60
C PHE A 102 -10.20 -18.98 -15.18
N GLN A 103 -9.37 -18.58 -16.15
CA GLN A 103 -8.37 -17.55 -15.98
C GLN A 103 -8.85 -16.23 -16.58
N ASP A 104 -8.66 -15.14 -15.85
CA ASP A 104 -8.87 -13.81 -16.41
C ASP A 104 -7.77 -13.42 -17.42
N ALA A 105 -7.86 -12.21 -17.98
CA ALA A 105 -6.91 -11.71 -18.97
C ALA A 105 -5.45 -11.59 -18.46
N ASP A 106 -5.23 -11.61 -17.15
CA ASP A 106 -3.89 -11.60 -16.52
C ASP A 106 -3.43 -13.01 -16.11
N GLY A 107 -4.17 -14.05 -16.48
CA GLY A 107 -3.86 -15.45 -16.14
C GLY A 107 -4.26 -15.86 -14.71
N ARG A 108 -5.02 -15.03 -13.98
CA ARG A 108 -5.41 -15.35 -12.59
C ARG A 108 -6.61 -16.28 -12.56
N TYR A 109 -6.53 -17.32 -11.73
CA TYR A 109 -7.67 -18.19 -11.40
C TYR A 109 -8.67 -17.46 -10.50
N LEU A 110 -9.54 -16.65 -11.11
CA LEU A 110 -10.37 -15.70 -10.37
C LEU A 110 -11.36 -16.39 -9.42
N ILE A 111 -11.96 -17.50 -9.82
CA ILE A 111 -12.97 -18.21 -9.00
C ILE A 111 -12.32 -18.90 -7.79
N ARG A 112 -11.10 -19.44 -7.94
CA ARG A 112 -10.36 -20.02 -6.81
C ARG A 112 -10.07 -18.97 -5.75
N GLY A 113 -9.56 -17.81 -6.15
CA GLY A 113 -9.27 -16.72 -5.20
C GLY A 113 -10.53 -16.15 -4.53
N LEU A 114 -11.66 -16.08 -5.27
CA LEU A 114 -12.95 -15.70 -4.69
C LEU A 114 -13.46 -16.75 -3.69
N ILE A 115 -13.33 -18.04 -4.00
CA ILE A 115 -13.65 -19.14 -3.10
C ILE A 115 -12.81 -19.06 -1.82
N ASP A 116 -11.49 -18.92 -1.92
CA ASP A 116 -10.59 -18.80 -0.77
C ASP A 116 -10.94 -17.59 0.11
N THR A 117 -11.40 -16.50 -0.52
CA THR A 117 -11.86 -15.30 0.19
C THR A 117 -13.19 -15.55 0.90
N ALA A 118 -14.15 -16.20 0.23
CA ALA A 118 -15.43 -16.55 0.82
C ALA A 118 -15.30 -17.58 1.95
N GLN A 119 -14.37 -18.54 1.87
CA GLN A 119 -14.10 -19.51 2.93
C GLN A 119 -13.67 -18.85 4.25
N LYS A 120 -13.09 -17.65 4.19
CA LYS A 120 -12.74 -16.84 5.38
C LYS A 120 -13.93 -16.07 5.96
N GLY A 121 -15.12 -16.23 5.41
CA GLY A 121 -16.35 -15.55 5.78
C GLY A 121 -16.73 -14.46 4.76
N SER A 122 -15.87 -13.46 4.58
CA SER A 122 -16.05 -12.43 3.57
C SER A 122 -14.75 -11.71 3.24
N GLY A 123 -14.74 -10.94 2.15
CA GLY A 123 -13.59 -10.11 1.79
C GLY A 123 -13.65 -9.55 0.38
N TRP A 124 -12.69 -8.70 0.04
CA TRP A 124 -12.53 -8.14 -1.29
C TRP A 124 -11.48 -8.91 -2.09
N TYR A 125 -11.73 -9.11 -3.38
CA TYR A 125 -10.81 -9.76 -4.30
C TYR A 125 -10.78 -9.06 -5.66
N TYR A 126 -9.60 -9.01 -6.29
CA TYR A 126 -9.33 -8.23 -7.50
C TYR A 126 -9.02 -9.13 -8.70
N TYR A 127 -9.70 -8.89 -9.82
CA TYR A 127 -9.56 -9.65 -11.06
C TYR A 127 -10.05 -8.84 -12.26
N LYS A 128 -9.77 -9.29 -13.49
CA LYS A 128 -10.35 -8.69 -14.71
C LYS A 128 -11.63 -9.39 -15.12
N TRP A 129 -12.65 -8.62 -15.48
CA TRP A 129 -13.94 -9.17 -15.93
C TRP A 129 -14.65 -8.26 -16.92
N SER A 130 -15.59 -8.82 -17.68
CA SER A 130 -16.42 -8.04 -18.59
C SER A 130 -17.31 -7.07 -17.82
N ASN A 131 -17.22 -5.78 -18.13
CA ASN A 131 -18.11 -4.75 -17.62
C ASN A 131 -19.47 -4.82 -18.37
N PRO A 132 -20.61 -4.93 -17.66
CA PRO A 132 -21.91 -5.10 -18.28
C PRO A 132 -22.40 -3.86 -19.05
N ILE A 133 -21.86 -2.68 -18.76
CA ILE A 133 -22.19 -1.41 -19.42
C ILE A 133 -21.25 -1.17 -20.61
N SER A 134 -19.93 -1.08 -20.37
CA SER A 134 -18.96 -0.76 -21.42
C SER A 134 -18.68 -1.94 -22.39
N LYS A 135 -19.03 -3.16 -21.99
CA LYS A 135 -18.74 -4.44 -22.69
C LYS A 135 -17.25 -4.76 -22.83
N LYS A 136 -16.36 -3.97 -22.25
CA LYS A 136 -14.91 -4.22 -22.26
C LYS A 136 -14.49 -5.11 -21.09
N ILE A 137 -13.35 -5.78 -21.22
CA ILE A 137 -12.66 -6.39 -20.09
C ILE A 137 -11.96 -5.28 -19.31
N GLU A 138 -12.32 -5.12 -18.04
CA GLU A 138 -11.83 -4.07 -17.16
C GLU A 138 -11.41 -4.66 -15.82
N ASP A 139 -10.63 -3.91 -15.05
CA ASP A 139 -10.35 -4.25 -13.67
C ASP A 139 -11.65 -4.22 -12.85
N LYS A 140 -11.83 -5.25 -12.03
CA LYS A 140 -12.96 -5.43 -11.14
C LYS A 140 -12.47 -5.77 -9.73
N MET A 141 -13.12 -5.18 -8.74
CA MET A 141 -12.92 -5.50 -7.32
C MET A 141 -14.27 -5.96 -6.77
N ALA A 142 -14.37 -7.20 -6.30
CA ALA A 142 -15.62 -7.76 -5.79
C ALA A 142 -15.53 -8.10 -4.32
N TYR A 143 -16.57 -7.72 -3.57
CA TYR A 143 -16.78 -8.21 -2.22
C TYR A 143 -17.51 -9.54 -2.33
N VAL A 144 -17.06 -10.52 -1.56
CA VAL A 144 -17.72 -11.82 -1.45
C VAL A 144 -18.15 -12.06 -0.01
N LEU A 145 -19.26 -12.76 0.14
CA LEU A 145 -19.83 -13.16 1.42
C LEU A 145 -20.24 -14.63 1.34
N LYS A 146 -19.75 -15.45 2.26
CA LYS A 146 -20.27 -16.79 2.51
C LYS A 146 -21.65 -16.69 3.13
N ILE A 147 -22.62 -17.35 2.50
CA ILE A 147 -24.00 -17.41 2.99
C ILE A 147 -24.20 -18.66 3.86
N ASP A 148 -23.77 -19.81 3.35
CA ASP A 148 -23.74 -21.09 4.06
C ASP A 148 -22.60 -21.96 3.49
N ASP A 149 -22.56 -23.26 3.81
CA ASP A 149 -21.52 -24.18 3.33
C ASP A 149 -21.64 -24.58 1.85
N GLY A 150 -22.76 -24.28 1.21
CA GLY A 150 -23.03 -24.61 -0.19
C GLY A 150 -23.10 -23.40 -1.12
N ILE A 151 -23.14 -22.17 -0.60
CA ILE A 151 -23.24 -20.95 -1.42
C ILE A 151 -22.44 -19.77 -0.85
N TRP A 152 -21.83 -19.04 -1.77
CA TRP A 152 -21.32 -17.70 -1.55
C TRP A 152 -21.83 -16.76 -2.64
N ILE A 153 -21.98 -15.49 -2.30
CA ILE A 153 -22.42 -14.45 -3.23
C ILE A 153 -21.40 -13.33 -3.29
N GLY A 154 -21.39 -12.60 -4.40
CA GLY A 154 -20.55 -11.43 -4.57
C GLY A 154 -21.16 -10.39 -5.50
N ALA A 155 -20.66 -9.18 -5.37
CA ALA A 155 -20.94 -8.02 -6.20
C ALA A 155 -19.66 -7.17 -6.21
N GLY A 156 -19.44 -6.43 -7.28
CA GLY A 156 -18.18 -5.71 -7.43
C GLY A 156 -18.28 -4.52 -8.36
N VAL A 157 -17.33 -3.62 -8.16
CA VAL A 157 -17.20 -2.33 -8.83
C VAL A 157 -16.17 -2.41 -9.95
N TYR A 158 -16.29 -1.52 -10.93
CA TYR A 158 -15.37 -1.35 -12.04
C TYR A 158 -14.74 0.05 -12.02
N GLY A 159 -13.69 0.28 -12.81
CA GLY A 159 -13.18 1.62 -13.07
C GLY A 159 -12.50 2.27 -11.86
N ARG A 160 -12.87 3.53 -11.54
CA ARG A 160 -12.15 4.38 -10.56
C ARG A 160 -12.05 3.73 -9.18
N GLU A 161 -13.11 3.06 -8.74
CA GLU A 161 -13.16 2.36 -7.44
C GLU A 161 -12.16 1.18 -7.36
N VAL A 162 -11.83 0.59 -8.51
CA VAL A 162 -10.84 -0.49 -8.63
C VAL A 162 -9.42 0.06 -8.77
N GLN A 163 -9.30 1.25 -9.38
CA GLN A 163 -8.03 1.99 -9.51
C GLN A 163 -7.54 2.59 -8.19
N GLU A 164 -8.37 2.62 -7.14
CA GLU A 164 -7.84 2.51 -5.77
C GLU A 164 -7.22 1.12 -5.59
N LYS A 165 -6.05 0.92 -6.21
CA LYS A 165 -5.08 -0.11 -5.82
C LYS A 165 -4.98 -0.03 -4.29
N VAL A 166 -5.00 -1.17 -3.59
CA VAL A 166 -4.56 -1.19 -2.20
C VAL A 166 -3.16 -0.61 -2.19
N LYS A 167 -3.04 0.67 -1.84
CA LYS A 167 -1.76 1.36 -1.84
C LYS A 167 -0.94 0.77 -0.71
N VAL A 168 0.30 0.40 -1.00
CA VAL A 168 1.23 -0.04 0.04
C VAL A 168 1.39 1.09 1.04
N ARG A 169 1.14 0.83 2.33
CA ARG A 169 1.23 1.83 3.39
C ARG A 169 2.61 1.78 4.00
N ILE A 170 3.41 2.81 3.73
CA ILE A 170 4.78 2.93 4.20
C ILE A 170 4.82 4.01 5.27
N GLY A 171 5.09 3.60 6.51
CA GLY A 171 5.36 4.50 7.61
C GLY A 171 6.82 4.92 7.61
N ILE A 172 7.13 6.18 7.84
CA ILE A 172 8.50 6.66 7.97
C ILE A 172 8.63 7.42 9.28
N PHE A 173 9.58 7.05 10.11
CA PHE A 173 9.79 7.66 11.42
C PHE A 173 11.19 8.25 11.58
N LYS A 174 11.24 9.53 11.98
CA LYS A 174 12.45 10.23 12.38
C LYS A 174 12.32 10.76 13.80
N LEU A 175 13.33 10.55 14.63
CA LEU A 175 13.41 11.19 15.96
C LEU A 175 13.94 12.63 15.86
N PHE A 176 14.98 12.83 15.05
CA PHE A 176 15.70 14.09 14.98
C PHE A 176 15.46 14.85 13.68
N ASP A 177 15.42 16.17 13.77
CA ASP A 177 15.30 17.06 12.63
C ASP A 177 16.67 17.58 12.20
N GLN A 178 17.36 16.81 11.36
CA GLN A 178 18.70 17.14 10.85
C GLN A 178 18.80 16.79 9.37
N ALA A 179 19.57 17.60 8.64
CA ALA A 179 19.76 17.47 7.20
C ALA A 179 20.17 16.06 6.74
N LEU A 180 21.00 15.34 7.52
CA LEU A 180 21.39 13.97 7.21
C LEU A 180 20.18 13.02 7.06
N TYR A 181 19.17 13.17 7.91
CA TYR A 181 17.97 12.34 7.85
C TYR A 181 17.06 12.75 6.70
N ASP A 182 17.03 14.03 6.33
CA ASP A 182 16.26 14.52 5.18
C ASP A 182 16.86 14.05 3.85
N GLU A 183 18.19 14.08 3.72
CA GLU A 183 18.88 13.53 2.55
C GLU A 183 18.69 12.02 2.44
N SER A 184 18.79 11.30 3.56
CA SER A 184 18.53 9.84 3.58
C SER A 184 17.07 9.53 3.22
N LEU A 185 16.12 10.33 3.72
CA LEU A 185 14.72 10.21 3.37
C LEU A 185 14.50 10.46 1.87
N ARG A 186 15.09 11.51 1.31
CA ARG A 186 14.97 11.81 -0.12
C ARG A 186 15.45 10.64 -0.97
N GLY A 187 16.64 10.10 -0.71
CA GLY A 187 17.16 8.95 -1.46
C GLY A 187 16.29 7.69 -1.35
N ILE A 188 15.67 7.46 -0.18
CA ILE A 188 14.70 6.36 0.00
C ILE A 188 13.45 6.61 -0.84
N MET A 189 12.90 7.83 -0.81
CA MET A 189 11.71 8.18 -1.60
C MET A 189 11.98 8.09 -3.10
N ASP A 190 13.14 8.54 -3.55
CA ASP A 190 13.55 8.48 -4.95
C ASP A 190 13.64 7.02 -5.44
N GLN A 191 14.30 6.13 -4.67
CA GLN A 191 14.38 4.71 -5.02
C GLN A 191 13.02 4.02 -5.01
N LEU A 192 12.15 4.34 -4.04
CA LEU A 192 10.80 3.78 -3.99
C LEU A 192 9.98 4.19 -5.23
N GLU A 193 10.09 5.44 -5.68
CA GLU A 193 9.46 5.91 -6.91
C GLU A 193 10.01 5.15 -8.14
N GLU A 194 11.33 4.99 -8.25
CA GLU A 194 11.98 4.23 -9.33
C GLU A 194 11.52 2.76 -9.37
N ASP A 195 11.31 2.15 -8.21
CA ASP A 195 10.80 0.79 -8.07
C ASP A 195 9.28 0.68 -8.30
N GLY A 196 8.61 1.79 -8.63
CA GLY A 196 7.18 1.85 -8.92
C GLY A 196 6.28 1.91 -7.69
N LEU A 197 6.82 2.26 -6.51
CA LEU A 197 6.12 2.53 -5.26
C LEU A 197 5.93 4.05 -5.05
N GLY A 198 5.41 4.73 -6.07
CA GLY A 198 5.09 6.16 -6.02
C GLY A 198 3.68 6.47 -5.49
N ALA A 199 3.25 7.73 -5.65
CA ALA A 199 1.97 8.22 -5.12
C ALA A 199 0.73 7.43 -5.61
N ASP A 200 0.82 6.76 -6.76
CA ASP A 200 -0.27 5.97 -7.35
C ASP A 200 -0.39 4.56 -6.75
N THR A 201 0.69 4.03 -6.18
CA THR A 201 0.82 2.63 -5.73
C THR A 201 1.14 2.50 -4.24
N ALA A 202 1.55 3.59 -3.59
CA ALA A 202 1.86 3.66 -2.18
C ALA A 202 1.27 4.92 -1.50
N THR A 203 1.06 4.82 -0.20
CA THR A 203 0.76 5.95 0.69
C THR A 203 1.85 6.05 1.75
N PHE A 204 2.27 7.28 2.02
CA PHE A 204 3.36 7.55 2.94
C PHE A 204 2.85 8.29 4.18
N MET A 205 3.23 7.79 5.35
CA MET A 205 2.98 8.45 6.63
C MET A 205 4.32 8.82 7.26
N ILE A 206 4.72 10.08 7.10
CA ILE A 206 6.02 10.57 7.57
C ILE A 206 5.84 11.27 8.91
N GLU A 207 6.49 10.74 9.94
CA GLU A 207 6.39 11.21 11.31
C GLU A 207 7.75 11.70 11.81
N ASN A 208 7.78 12.94 12.31
CA ASN A 208 8.97 13.58 12.86
C ASN A 208 8.71 14.02 14.30
N ALA A 209 9.46 13.42 15.23
CA ALA A 209 9.35 13.70 16.65
C ALA A 209 10.02 15.03 17.07
N MET A 210 10.71 15.73 16.16
CA MET A 210 11.30 17.05 16.39
C MET A 210 12.18 17.08 17.66
N ASN A 211 13.05 16.07 17.81
CA ASN A 211 13.95 15.89 18.94
C ASN A 211 13.25 15.61 20.29
N SER A 212 11.95 15.31 20.32
CA SER A 212 11.17 15.03 21.54
C SER A 212 10.86 13.54 21.69
N TYR A 213 11.39 12.92 22.74
CA TYR A 213 11.10 11.51 23.06
C TYR A 213 9.64 11.28 23.49
N VAL A 214 9.00 12.27 24.11
CA VAL A 214 7.57 12.17 24.45
C VAL A 214 6.73 12.10 23.17
N LYS A 215 7.05 12.98 22.20
CA LYS A 215 6.38 12.97 20.89
C LYS A 215 6.71 11.69 20.10
N ALA A 216 7.93 11.16 20.25
CA ALA A 216 8.33 9.91 19.60
C ALA A 216 7.41 8.74 19.96
N GLU A 217 7.12 8.55 21.25
CA GLU A 217 6.23 7.48 21.71
C GLU A 217 4.80 7.62 21.13
N GLU A 218 4.25 8.85 21.14
CA GLU A 218 2.93 9.14 20.57
C GLU A 218 2.86 8.81 19.07
N LEU A 219 3.86 9.28 18.30
CA LEU A 219 3.89 9.09 16.85
C LEU A 219 4.14 7.64 16.46
N VAL A 220 4.96 6.90 17.22
CA VAL A 220 5.17 5.46 16.98
C VAL A 220 3.89 4.68 17.31
N HIS A 221 3.14 5.06 18.34
CA HIS A 221 1.83 4.47 18.61
C HIS A 221 0.85 4.73 17.47
N LYS A 222 0.85 5.95 16.92
CA LYS A 222 0.05 6.33 15.75
C LYS A 222 0.39 5.46 14.53
N LEU A 223 1.67 5.23 14.26
CA LEU A 223 2.15 4.34 13.18
C LEU A 223 1.69 2.88 13.39
N ALA A 224 1.75 2.38 14.62
CA ALA A 224 1.28 1.03 14.96
C ALA A 224 -0.22 0.84 14.68
N MET A 225 -1.04 1.84 15.00
CA MET A 225 -2.50 1.79 14.79
C MET A 225 -2.91 2.01 13.32
N ALA A 226 -2.06 2.65 12.52
CA ALA A 226 -2.36 2.98 11.13
C ALA A 226 -2.24 1.78 10.16
N ARG A 227 -1.98 0.57 10.68
CA ARG A 227 -1.86 -0.69 9.92
C ARG A 227 -0.84 -0.56 8.77
N MET A 228 0.38 -0.11 9.06
CA MET A 228 1.43 -0.01 8.04
C MET A 228 1.80 -1.39 7.48
N ASP A 229 2.14 -1.46 6.20
CA ASP A 229 2.67 -2.66 5.55
C ASP A 229 4.20 -2.76 5.71
N LEU A 230 4.87 -1.61 5.85
CA LEU A 230 6.30 -1.46 6.09
C LEU A 230 6.56 -0.20 6.92
N ILE A 231 7.56 -0.22 7.80
CA ILE A 231 8.04 0.98 8.51
C ILE A 231 9.51 1.21 8.21
N VAL A 232 9.85 2.40 7.75
CA VAL A 232 11.23 2.89 7.65
C VAL A 232 11.57 3.72 8.89
N SER A 233 12.66 3.39 9.57
CA SER A 233 13.14 4.17 10.73
C SER A 233 14.51 4.78 10.46
N LEU A 234 14.65 6.08 10.73
CA LEU A 234 15.88 6.82 10.46
C LEU A 234 16.60 7.18 11.77
N GLY A 235 17.75 6.56 12.00
CA GLY A 235 18.62 6.80 13.15
C GLY A 235 18.49 5.78 14.27
N THR A 236 19.61 5.49 14.93
CA THR A 236 19.72 4.44 15.97
C THR A 236 18.65 4.54 17.07
N GLN A 237 18.43 5.73 17.65
CA GLN A 237 17.43 5.88 18.72
C GLN A 237 15.99 5.74 18.20
N ALA A 238 15.72 6.23 16.99
CA ALA A 238 14.42 6.10 16.35
C ALA A 238 14.08 4.62 16.11
N SER A 239 15.03 3.86 15.56
CA SER A 239 14.89 2.42 15.31
C SER A 239 14.70 1.61 16.60
N VAL A 240 15.39 1.97 17.70
CA VAL A 240 15.15 1.33 19.01
C VAL A 240 13.73 1.56 19.51
N ILE A 241 13.18 2.77 19.38
CA ILE A 241 11.81 3.08 19.82
C ILE A 241 10.81 2.30 18.96
N VAL A 242 10.94 2.38 17.64
CA VAL A 242 10.05 1.69 16.68
C VAL A 242 10.06 0.18 16.90
N THR A 243 11.25 -0.45 16.93
CA THR A 243 11.36 -1.91 17.05
C THR A 243 10.97 -2.41 18.44
N LYS A 244 10.97 -1.59 19.49
CA LYS A 244 10.42 -1.95 20.80
C LYS A 244 8.89 -1.97 20.79
N ALA A 245 8.26 -0.98 20.16
CA ALA A 245 6.82 -0.81 20.17
C ALA A 245 6.10 -1.68 19.12
N ILE A 246 6.74 -1.90 17.97
CA ILE A 246 6.12 -2.54 16.79
C ILE A 246 6.88 -3.83 16.47
N LYS A 247 6.19 -4.96 16.61
CA LYS A 247 6.78 -6.31 16.52
C LYS A 247 6.25 -7.13 15.34
N ASP A 248 5.11 -6.75 14.80
CA ASP A 248 4.32 -7.45 13.80
C ASP A 248 4.44 -6.84 12.39
N VAL A 249 4.89 -5.59 12.28
CA VAL A 249 5.15 -4.92 10.99
C VAL A 249 6.64 -4.98 10.66
N PRO A 250 7.06 -5.31 9.43
CA PRO A 250 8.45 -5.24 9.02
C PRO A 250 9.04 -3.83 9.19
N VAL A 251 10.23 -3.73 9.78
CA VAL A 251 10.96 -2.49 10.00
C VAL A 251 12.25 -2.49 9.18
N VAL A 252 12.45 -1.49 8.33
CA VAL A 252 13.69 -1.23 7.62
C VAL A 252 14.38 -0.01 8.24
N PHE A 253 15.52 -0.21 8.90
CA PHE A 253 16.28 0.89 9.48
C PHE A 253 17.34 1.44 8.52
N SER A 254 17.61 2.74 8.64
CA SER A 254 18.72 3.41 7.96
C SER A 254 19.34 4.45 8.91
N VAL A 255 20.55 4.92 8.58
CA VAL A 255 21.32 5.86 9.43
C VAL A 255 21.58 5.28 10.84
N VAL A 256 21.68 3.96 10.95
CA VAL A 256 21.98 3.26 12.21
C VAL A 256 23.47 2.96 12.26
N TYR A 257 24.15 3.37 13.32
CA TYR A 257 25.58 3.09 13.44
C TYR A 257 25.82 1.59 13.68
N ASP A 258 25.34 1.03 14.79
CA ASP A 258 25.53 -0.40 15.08
C ASP A 258 24.20 -1.02 15.54
N PRO A 259 23.48 -1.76 14.66
CA PRO A 259 22.16 -2.27 14.96
C PRO A 259 22.20 -3.44 15.96
N VAL A 260 23.24 -4.28 15.92
CA VAL A 260 23.42 -5.37 16.90
C VAL A 260 23.69 -4.79 18.28
N GLU A 261 24.61 -3.84 18.37
CA GLU A 261 24.97 -3.21 19.64
C GLU A 261 23.79 -2.45 20.27
N ALA A 262 22.95 -1.84 19.43
CA ALA A 262 21.75 -1.13 19.86
C ALA A 262 20.60 -2.06 20.27
N GLY A 263 20.71 -3.37 20.01
CA GLY A 263 19.63 -4.34 20.22
C GLY A 263 18.47 -4.14 19.25
N ILE A 264 18.75 -3.56 18.07
CA ILE A 264 17.81 -3.43 16.95
C ILE A 264 17.77 -4.72 16.14
N VAL A 265 18.83 -5.54 16.18
CA VAL A 265 18.88 -6.89 15.60
C VAL A 265 19.74 -7.79 16.50
N GLU A 266 19.57 -9.10 16.41
CA GLU A 266 20.36 -10.06 17.19
C GLU A 266 21.76 -10.28 16.61
N ASP A 267 21.86 -10.36 15.29
CA ASP A 267 23.09 -10.63 14.55
C ASP A 267 23.09 -9.89 13.19
N TRP A 268 24.28 -9.69 12.62
CA TRP A 268 24.47 -9.00 11.34
C TRP A 268 23.88 -9.77 10.15
N GLU A 269 23.96 -11.09 10.17
CA GLU A 269 23.46 -11.96 9.09
C GLU A 269 22.04 -12.45 9.40
N LYS A 270 21.71 -12.61 10.67
CA LYS A 270 20.41 -13.12 11.13
C LYS A 270 19.77 -12.14 12.11
N PRO A 271 18.86 -11.27 11.63
CA PRO A 271 18.32 -10.23 12.48
C PRO A 271 17.50 -10.72 13.68
N GLY A 272 16.96 -11.95 13.61
CA GLY A 272 16.23 -12.62 14.69
C GLY A 272 14.77 -12.21 14.86
N HIS A 273 14.38 -11.04 14.35
CA HIS A 273 13.00 -10.52 14.46
C HIS A 273 12.60 -9.65 13.26
N ASN A 274 11.57 -8.80 13.41
CA ASN A 274 10.95 -8.01 12.35
C ASN A 274 11.77 -6.82 11.81
N ALA A 275 13.07 -6.72 12.08
CA ALA A 275 13.88 -5.58 11.66
C ALA A 275 15.03 -6.00 10.74
N THR A 276 15.32 -5.19 9.73
CA THR A 276 16.51 -5.29 8.87
C THR A 276 16.90 -3.88 8.39
N GLY A 277 17.99 -3.70 7.66
CA GLY A 277 18.33 -2.38 7.13
C GLY A 277 19.79 -2.16 6.79
N THR A 278 20.16 -0.88 6.73
CA THR A 278 21.52 -0.44 6.40
C THR A 278 22.22 0.16 7.62
N SER A 279 23.53 -0.07 7.69
CA SER A 279 24.39 0.47 8.74
C SER A 279 25.34 1.52 8.18
N THR A 280 25.58 2.58 8.96
CA THR A 280 26.60 3.60 8.72
C THR A 280 27.89 3.33 9.50
N LYS A 281 28.08 2.10 10.03
CA LYS A 281 29.29 1.73 10.74
C LYS A 281 30.50 1.78 9.82
N ILE A 282 31.40 2.72 10.09
CA ILE A 282 32.73 2.72 9.49
C ILE A 282 33.66 1.92 10.42
N PRO A 283 34.31 0.84 9.93
CA PRO A 283 35.31 0.13 10.71
C PRO A 283 36.42 1.09 11.16
N MET A 284 36.69 1.13 12.46
CA MET A 284 37.70 2.03 13.03
C MET A 284 39.10 1.82 12.45
N GLU A 285 39.42 0.57 12.08
CA GLU A 285 40.71 0.25 11.46
C GLU A 285 40.93 0.99 10.15
N ASN A 286 39.87 1.14 9.34
CA ASN A 286 39.94 1.88 8.07
C ASN A 286 40.29 3.35 8.34
N ILE A 287 39.59 3.98 9.29
CA ILE A 287 39.85 5.37 9.69
C ILE A 287 41.31 5.55 10.10
N PHE A 288 41.84 4.61 10.90
CA PHE A 288 43.20 4.72 11.40
C PHE A 288 44.28 4.39 10.38
N ASN A 289 44.03 3.45 9.47
CA ASN A 289 44.95 3.15 8.38
C ASN A 289 45.04 4.36 7.43
N THR A 290 43.91 4.97 7.08
CA THR A 290 43.90 6.23 6.32
C THR A 290 44.65 7.35 7.03
N LEU A 291 44.47 7.51 8.35
CA LEU A 291 45.23 8.49 9.14
C LEU A 291 46.75 8.28 9.06
N LYS A 292 47.23 7.03 9.09
CA LYS A 292 48.66 6.69 8.94
C LYS A 292 49.20 7.03 7.56
N GLU A 293 48.40 6.86 6.52
CA GLU A 293 48.76 7.21 5.14
C GLU A 293 48.85 8.72 4.94
N MET A 294 47.97 9.49 5.60
CA MET A 294 47.94 10.95 5.49
C MET A 294 49.09 11.64 6.23
N ALA A 295 49.47 11.15 7.42
CA ALA A 295 50.54 11.75 8.21
C ALA A 295 51.16 10.79 9.24
N PRO A 296 52.44 10.98 9.62
CA PRO A 296 53.02 10.29 10.77
C PRO A 296 52.40 10.80 12.09
N VAL A 297 51.47 10.03 12.67
CA VAL A 297 50.74 10.40 13.90
C VAL A 297 51.36 9.74 15.13
N ASN A 298 51.92 10.54 16.06
CA ASN A 298 52.49 10.01 17.31
C ASN A 298 51.59 10.24 18.55
N LYS A 299 50.59 11.11 18.45
CA LYS A 299 49.61 11.42 19.50
C LYS A 299 48.24 11.63 18.86
N LEU A 300 47.21 11.02 19.43
CA LEU A 300 45.82 11.16 18.97
C LEU A 300 44.96 11.71 20.10
N ALA A 301 44.34 12.87 19.86
CA ALA A 301 43.28 13.41 20.71
C ALA A 301 41.92 13.06 20.10
N VAL A 302 40.99 12.58 20.92
CA VAL A 302 39.62 12.26 20.50
C VAL A 302 38.67 13.14 21.31
N ILE A 303 37.94 14.00 20.61
CA ILE A 303 36.91 14.87 21.20
C ILE A 303 35.57 14.15 21.07
N TYR A 304 34.79 14.09 22.15
CA TYR A 304 33.48 13.45 22.15
C TYR A 304 32.53 14.09 23.18
N THR A 305 31.23 13.86 23.01
CA THR A 305 30.19 14.33 23.95
C THR A 305 30.04 13.37 25.13
N PRO A 306 30.28 13.82 26.37
CA PRO A 306 30.08 12.98 27.56
C PRO A 306 28.62 12.59 27.73
N GLY A 307 28.32 11.28 27.81
CA GLY A 307 26.97 10.76 28.08
C GLY A 307 26.38 9.97 26.91
N GLU A 308 26.87 10.17 25.69
CA GLU A 308 26.50 9.32 24.56
C GLU A 308 27.16 7.94 24.66
N LYS A 309 26.39 6.87 24.46
CA LYS A 309 26.89 5.48 24.58
C LYS A 309 27.88 5.12 23.46
N ILE A 310 27.61 5.58 22.23
CA ILE A 310 28.38 5.23 21.03
C ILE A 310 29.83 5.77 21.13
N PRO A 311 30.08 7.05 21.49
CA PRO A 311 31.45 7.56 21.58
C PRO A 311 32.31 6.86 22.66
N ARG A 312 31.73 6.37 23.76
CA ARG A 312 32.50 5.65 24.81
C ARG A 312 33.08 4.32 24.33
N ARG A 313 32.42 3.64 23.38
CA ARG A 313 32.90 2.37 22.82
C ARG A 313 33.83 2.59 21.62
N SER A 314 33.53 3.56 20.76
CA SER A 314 34.49 4.01 19.74
C SER A 314 35.81 4.44 20.38
N PHE A 315 35.76 5.15 21.51
CA PHE A 315 36.97 5.50 22.28
C PHE A 315 37.73 4.27 22.81
N ARG A 316 37.03 3.19 23.18
CA ARG A 316 37.64 1.92 23.58
C ARG A 316 38.35 1.25 22.41
N HIS A 317 37.73 1.21 21.23
CA HIS A 317 38.37 0.73 20.00
C HIS A 317 39.57 1.60 19.62
N CYS A 318 39.46 2.93 19.72
CA CYS A 318 40.59 3.84 19.54
C CYS A 318 41.75 3.47 20.46
N ARG A 319 41.48 3.25 21.75
CA ARG A 319 42.49 2.86 22.74
C ARG A 319 43.10 1.48 22.47
N GLN A 320 42.30 0.50 22.09
CA GLN A 320 42.79 -0.85 21.79
C GLN A 320 43.67 -0.85 20.54
N TRP A 321 43.21 -0.20 19.47
CA TRP A 321 43.97 -0.08 18.23
C TRP A 321 45.27 0.69 18.43
N THR A 322 45.25 1.81 19.16
CA THR A 322 46.47 2.58 19.48
C THR A 322 47.44 1.77 20.33
N LYS A 323 47.00 1.02 21.35
CA LYS A 323 47.88 0.11 22.11
C LYS A 323 48.55 -0.96 21.25
N LYS A 324 47.85 -1.48 20.23
CA LYS A 324 48.38 -2.52 19.33
C LYS A 324 49.37 -1.95 18.30
N ASN A 325 49.18 -0.71 17.87
CA ASN A 325 49.90 -0.11 16.74
C ASN A 325 50.94 0.94 17.13
N TYR A 326 50.86 1.47 18.34
CA TYR A 326 51.77 2.48 18.87
C TYR A 326 52.20 2.08 20.28
N ARG A 327 53.50 2.25 20.59
CA ARG A 327 54.00 2.16 21.97
C ARG A 327 53.54 3.42 22.72
N LEU A 328 52.32 3.39 23.25
CA LEU A 328 51.85 4.42 24.16
C LEU A 328 52.73 4.37 25.41
N ARG A 329 53.51 5.43 25.67
CA ARG A 329 54.09 5.69 26.98
C ARG A 329 53.02 6.19 27.93
#